data_AF-A0A622QNI7-F1
#
_entry.id   AF-A0A622QNI7-F1
#
_cell.length_a   1.000
_cell.length_b   1.000
_cell.length_c   1.000
_cell.angle_alpha   90.00
_cell.angle_beta   90.00
_cell.angle_gamma   90.00
#
_symmetry.space_group_name_H-M   'P 1'
#
loop_
_entity.id
_entity.type
_entity.pdbx_description
1 polymer ?
#
loop_
_entity_poly.entity_id
_entity_poly.type
_entity_poly.pdbx_seq_one_letter_code
_entity_poly.pdbx_strand_id
1 'polypeptide(L)'
;MVLSLGLLSVRVIQGFIYWGGGSRRFIYGTQKINPNSAHWMANKFQTAMPGALLGLEHVISFMLQHFWLLYAGIIIFSAAELFVGAFLMIGLFTRISAFISMIFSVLLMLMFGWQGATCIDEWTMAACNLAMGATIFLCGSPHYAVDNIILRKHPSWEKSWLFRWCGGSLPVPLNDDGYKKLALWTLLFVVVFDIGTYHHYRGSVVTWFHSGPVSPTKHHISLDSGVLNADGSVSFHAYLDAGTPEAPMSIMEAWLINRQGQKIAHWDTAMLSAIPVADFKNDYAYNKFKPALYGIDGEVGAKATITLPAIVSPQKDDLPVTLRLINSRGTDFSITLK
;
A
#
# COMPACT_ATOMS: atom_id res chain seq x y z
N MET A 1 37.13 2.85 -14.73
CA MET A 1 36.39 2.00 -15.71
C MET A 1 36.24 0.55 -15.25
N VAL A 2 37.18 -0.07 -14.54
CA VAL A 2 37.02 -1.43 -13.97
C VAL A 2 36.00 -1.48 -12.82
N LEU A 3 35.94 -0.46 -11.97
CA LEU A 3 34.98 -0.37 -10.86
C LEU A 3 33.50 -0.47 -11.29
N SER A 4 33.14 -0.01 -12.49
CA SER A 4 31.76 -0.11 -12.97
C SER A 4 31.36 -1.53 -13.40
N LEU A 5 32.31 -2.46 -13.52
CA LEU A 5 32.01 -3.88 -13.71
C LEU A 5 31.37 -4.47 -12.45
N GLY A 6 31.75 -4.00 -11.27
CA GLY A 6 31.14 -4.41 -9.99
C GLY A 6 29.67 -4.02 -9.87
N LEU A 7 29.21 -3.02 -10.65
CA LEU A 7 27.80 -2.61 -10.71
C LEU A 7 26.96 -3.45 -11.67
N LEU A 8 27.57 -4.40 -12.39
CA LEU A 8 26.83 -5.26 -13.32
C LEU A 8 25.83 -6.16 -12.57
N SER A 9 26.24 -6.75 -11.45
CA SER A 9 25.34 -7.56 -10.61
C SER A 9 24.18 -6.72 -10.09
N VAL A 10 24.46 -5.53 -9.57
CA VAL A 10 23.45 -4.58 -9.09
C VAL A 10 22.47 -4.21 -10.20
N ARG A 11 22.97 -3.87 -11.39
CA ARG A 11 22.14 -3.51 -12.56
C ARG A 11 21.22 -4.66 -12.96
N VAL A 12 21.76 -5.87 -13.09
CA VAL A 12 21.00 -7.04 -13.54
C VAL A 12 19.98 -7.47 -12.49
N ILE A 13 20.36 -7.53 -11.22
CA ILE A 13 19.44 -7.95 -10.14
C ILE A 13 18.36 -6.90 -9.89
N GLN A 14 18.70 -5.60 -9.86
CA GLN A 14 17.70 -4.53 -9.81
C GLN A 14 16.70 -4.67 -10.96
N GLY A 15 17.20 -4.89 -12.18
CA GLY A 15 16.35 -5.11 -13.35
C GLY A 15 15.46 -6.36 -13.22
N PHE A 16 16.02 -7.45 -12.72
CA PHE A 16 15.29 -8.70 -12.50
C PHE A 16 14.16 -8.54 -11.48
N ILE A 17 14.34 -7.76 -10.41
CA ILE A 17 13.29 -7.53 -9.39
C ILE A 17 12.05 -6.88 -10.03
N TYR A 18 12.24 -5.80 -10.80
CA TYR A 18 11.12 -5.11 -11.47
C TYR A 18 10.54 -5.93 -12.63
N TRP A 19 11.39 -6.59 -13.42
CA TRP A 19 10.94 -7.53 -14.44
C TRP A 19 10.11 -8.65 -13.83
N GLY A 20 10.55 -9.21 -12.71
CA GLY A 20 9.85 -10.24 -11.94
C GLY A 20 8.48 -9.75 -11.46
N GLY A 21 8.40 -8.51 -10.97
CA GLY A 21 7.14 -7.86 -10.59
C GLY A 21 6.13 -7.81 -11.74
N GLY A 22 6.54 -7.26 -12.88
CA GLY A 22 5.69 -7.14 -14.07
C GLY A 22 5.35 -8.49 -14.72
N SER A 23 6.34 -9.36 -14.90
CA SER A 23 6.16 -10.67 -15.56
C SER A 23 5.31 -11.62 -14.72
N ARG A 24 5.39 -11.54 -13.39
CA ARG A 24 4.47 -12.28 -12.50
C ARG A 24 3.02 -11.87 -12.72
N ARG A 25 2.73 -10.63 -13.12
CA ARG A 25 1.36 -10.17 -13.35
C ARG A 25 0.87 -10.47 -14.77
N PHE A 26 1.74 -10.36 -15.78
CA PHE A 26 1.34 -10.58 -17.18
C PHE A 26 1.49 -12.02 -17.67
N ILE A 27 2.43 -12.79 -17.12
CA ILE A 27 2.82 -14.10 -17.68
C ILE A 27 2.50 -15.22 -16.69
N TYR A 28 3.05 -15.17 -15.48
CA TYR A 28 3.03 -16.33 -14.56
C TYR A 28 1.84 -16.36 -13.59
N GLY A 29 1.24 -15.22 -13.31
CA GLY A 29 0.21 -15.05 -12.27
C GLY A 29 -0.86 -14.06 -12.71
N THR A 30 -1.43 -14.30 -13.88
CA THR A 30 -2.44 -13.45 -14.54
C THR A 30 -3.70 -13.21 -13.71
N GLN A 31 -3.94 -14.03 -12.69
CA GLN A 31 -5.00 -13.81 -11.70
C GLN A 31 -4.86 -12.45 -10.98
N LYS A 32 -3.63 -11.92 -10.85
CA LYS A 32 -3.40 -10.60 -10.24
C LYS A 32 -3.94 -9.44 -11.05
N ILE A 33 -4.10 -9.64 -12.36
CA ILE A 33 -4.69 -8.65 -13.26
C ILE A 33 -6.16 -8.95 -13.62
N ASN A 34 -6.73 -10.02 -13.08
CA ASN A 34 -8.12 -10.41 -13.33
C ASN A 34 -9.04 -9.81 -12.25
N PRO A 35 -9.96 -8.89 -12.59
CA PRO A 35 -10.90 -8.27 -11.63
C PRO A 35 -11.79 -9.27 -10.88
N ASN A 36 -12.03 -10.44 -11.45
CA ASN A 36 -12.89 -11.47 -10.87
C ASN A 36 -12.13 -12.46 -9.97
N SER A 37 -10.81 -12.31 -9.82
CA SER A 37 -10.00 -13.18 -8.96
C SER A 37 -9.93 -12.65 -7.54
N ALA A 38 -9.91 -13.56 -6.55
CA ALA A 38 -9.58 -13.21 -5.17
C ALA A 38 -8.17 -12.57 -5.04
N HIS A 39 -7.26 -12.86 -5.97
CA HIS A 39 -5.91 -12.31 -6.00
C HIS A 39 -5.80 -11.00 -6.80
N TRP A 40 -6.93 -10.40 -7.19
CA TRP A 40 -6.98 -9.13 -7.88
C TRP A 40 -6.25 -8.04 -7.11
N MET A 41 -5.42 -7.26 -7.81
CA MET A 41 -4.52 -6.30 -7.17
C MET A 41 -5.26 -5.19 -6.40
N ALA A 42 -6.50 -4.86 -6.75
CA ALA A 42 -7.26 -3.86 -6.01
C ALA A 42 -7.44 -4.21 -4.54
N ASN A 43 -7.55 -5.50 -4.20
CA ASN A 43 -7.60 -5.96 -2.80
C ASN A 43 -6.35 -5.49 -2.06
N LYS A 44 -5.16 -5.64 -2.68
CA LYS A 44 -3.89 -5.15 -2.11
C LYS A 44 -3.84 -3.63 -1.98
N PHE A 45 -4.27 -2.89 -3.00
CA PHE A 45 -4.34 -1.42 -2.91
C PHE A 45 -5.25 -0.98 -1.75
N GLN A 46 -6.41 -1.61 -1.61
CA GLN A 46 -7.34 -1.31 -0.53
C GLN A 46 -6.77 -1.67 0.85
N THR A 47 -6.09 -2.80 0.99
CA THR A 47 -5.41 -3.12 2.26
C THR A 47 -4.29 -2.12 2.61
N ALA A 48 -3.66 -1.47 1.62
CA ALA A 48 -2.56 -0.53 1.84
C ALA A 48 -3.04 0.88 2.23
N MET A 49 -4.28 1.22 1.86
CA MET A 49 -4.88 2.54 2.04
C MET A 49 -4.77 3.10 3.48
N PRO A 50 -5.07 2.34 4.56
CA PRO A 50 -5.12 2.93 5.91
C PRO A 50 -3.83 3.58 6.42
N GLY A 51 -2.66 3.04 6.07
CA GLY A 51 -1.36 3.57 6.51
C GLY A 51 -0.52 4.19 5.39
N ALA A 52 -1.14 4.51 4.26
CA ALA A 52 -0.46 5.14 3.14
C ALA A 52 -0.07 6.59 3.48
N LEU A 53 1.19 6.96 3.23
CA LEU A 53 1.73 8.26 3.59
C LEU A 53 1.42 9.35 2.56
N LEU A 54 1.60 10.62 2.97
CA LEU A 54 1.51 11.80 2.12
C LEU A 54 0.15 11.96 1.40
N GLY A 55 -0.94 11.52 2.02
CA GLY A 55 -2.29 11.60 1.46
C GLY A 55 -2.55 10.63 0.31
N LEU A 56 -1.65 9.65 0.08
CA LEU A 56 -1.87 8.60 -0.91
C LEU A 56 -3.12 7.76 -0.61
N GLU A 57 -3.58 7.73 0.64
CA GLU A 57 -4.86 7.12 1.00
C GLU A 57 -6.03 7.68 0.17
N HIS A 58 -6.06 9.00 -0.08
CA HIS A 58 -7.13 9.64 -0.86
C HIS A 58 -7.02 9.29 -2.34
N VAL A 59 -5.80 9.21 -2.86
CA VAL A 59 -5.52 8.79 -4.25
C VAL A 59 -5.96 7.34 -4.45
N ILE A 60 -5.59 6.45 -3.52
CA ILE A 60 -5.98 5.04 -3.54
C ILE A 60 -7.50 4.92 -3.45
N SER A 61 -8.15 5.60 -2.50
CA SER A 61 -9.60 5.63 -2.34
C SER A 61 -10.31 6.07 -3.63
N PHE A 62 -9.84 7.17 -4.24
CA PHE A 62 -10.37 7.67 -5.50
C PHE A 62 -10.22 6.64 -6.63
N MET A 63 -9.06 6.00 -6.76
CA MET A 63 -8.86 4.95 -7.76
C MET A 63 -9.78 3.74 -7.51
N LEU A 64 -9.94 3.30 -6.26
CA LEU A 64 -10.81 2.15 -5.93
C LEU A 64 -12.28 2.40 -6.30
N GLN A 65 -12.73 3.65 -6.26
CA GLN A 65 -14.08 4.05 -6.70
C GLN A 65 -14.22 4.16 -8.23
N HIS A 66 -13.12 4.28 -8.97
CA HIS A 66 -13.10 4.47 -10.42
C HIS A 66 -12.41 3.30 -11.13
N PHE A 67 -13.17 2.23 -11.41
CA PHE A 67 -12.67 0.96 -11.95
C PHE A 67 -11.76 1.11 -13.17
N TRP A 68 -12.17 1.89 -14.19
CA TRP A 68 -11.37 2.05 -15.41
C TRP A 68 -10.02 2.72 -15.15
N LEU A 69 -9.97 3.70 -14.24
CA LEU A 69 -8.73 4.36 -13.85
C LEU A 69 -7.82 3.42 -13.08
N LEU A 70 -8.38 2.66 -12.12
CA LEU A 70 -7.64 1.65 -11.36
C LEU A 70 -7.07 0.57 -12.26
N TYR A 71 -7.89 -0.01 -13.14
CA TYR A 71 -7.51 -1.09 -14.04
C TYR A 71 -6.40 -0.63 -15.01
N ALA A 72 -6.58 0.53 -15.64
CA ALA A 72 -5.56 1.12 -16.51
C ALA A 72 -4.28 1.43 -15.73
N GLY A 73 -4.38 2.00 -14.53
CA GLY A 73 -3.25 2.30 -13.65
C GLY A 73 -2.43 1.05 -13.30
N ILE A 74 -3.09 -0.05 -12.93
CA ILE A 74 -2.44 -1.33 -12.63
C ILE A 74 -1.69 -1.86 -13.86
N ILE A 75 -2.31 -1.81 -15.05
CA ILE A 75 -1.68 -2.28 -16.29
C ILE A 75 -0.46 -1.42 -16.63
N ILE A 76 -0.60 -0.09 -16.63
CA ILE A 76 0.48 0.84 -16.99
C ILE A 76 1.63 0.71 -16.01
N PHE A 77 1.36 0.69 -14.71
CA PHE A 77 2.38 0.51 -13.68
C PHE A 77 3.11 -0.83 -13.85
N SER A 78 2.37 -1.92 -14.03
CA SER A 78 2.96 -3.25 -14.23
C SER A 78 3.79 -3.33 -15.52
N ALA A 79 3.34 -2.68 -16.59
CA ALA A 79 4.07 -2.63 -17.86
C ALA A 79 5.35 -1.80 -17.71
N ALA A 80 5.28 -0.68 -17.01
CA ALA A 80 6.44 0.15 -16.72
C ALA A 80 7.47 -0.61 -15.88
N GLU A 81 7.07 -1.35 -14.84
CA GLU A 81 7.97 -2.23 -14.08
C GLU A 81 8.62 -3.29 -14.99
N LEU A 82 7.84 -3.93 -15.87
CA LEU A 82 8.34 -4.93 -16.79
C LEU A 82 9.42 -4.34 -17.72
N PHE A 83 9.11 -3.24 -18.41
CA PHE A 83 10.05 -2.63 -19.37
C PHE A 83 11.26 -2.02 -18.69
N VAL A 84 11.09 -1.30 -17.59
CA VAL A 84 12.22 -0.73 -16.82
C VAL A 84 13.13 -1.83 -16.31
N GLY A 85 12.56 -2.94 -15.82
CA GLY A 85 13.31 -4.11 -15.39
C GLY A 85 14.12 -4.73 -16.54
N ALA A 86 13.49 -4.96 -17.69
CA ALA A 86 14.17 -5.47 -18.89
C ALA A 86 15.31 -4.53 -19.33
N PHE A 87 15.04 -3.22 -19.37
CA PHE A 87 15.98 -2.20 -19.79
C PHE A 87 17.20 -2.13 -18.87
N LEU A 88 17.02 -2.25 -17.56
CA LEU A 88 18.12 -2.38 -16.61
C LEU A 88 18.94 -3.66 -16.86
N MET A 89 18.31 -4.82 -17.01
CA MET A 89 19.03 -6.08 -17.24
C MET A 89 19.96 -6.00 -18.46
N ILE A 90 19.44 -5.52 -19.60
CA ILE A 90 20.22 -5.38 -20.83
C ILE A 90 21.11 -4.12 -20.87
N GLY A 91 20.94 -3.19 -19.94
CA GLY A 91 21.65 -1.91 -19.92
C GLY A 91 21.24 -0.99 -21.07
N LEU A 92 19.94 -0.84 -21.32
CA LEU A 92 19.35 0.12 -22.25
C LEU A 92 18.78 1.30 -21.46
N PHE A 93 19.18 2.53 -21.81
CA PHE A 93 18.84 3.76 -21.12
C PHE A 93 18.99 3.63 -19.59
N THR A 94 20.14 3.10 -19.19
CA THR A 94 20.38 2.58 -17.83
C THR A 94 20.10 3.60 -16.72
N ARG A 95 20.44 4.88 -16.91
CA ARG A 95 20.25 5.91 -15.88
C ARG A 95 18.78 6.28 -15.71
N ILE A 96 18.05 6.49 -16.80
CA ILE A 96 16.62 6.81 -16.71
C ILE A 96 15.82 5.61 -16.18
N SER A 97 16.17 4.39 -16.58
CA SER A 97 15.55 3.18 -16.00
C SER A 97 15.86 3.06 -14.51
N ALA A 98 17.08 3.38 -14.08
CA ALA A 98 17.43 3.42 -12.66
C ALA A 98 16.63 4.49 -11.91
N PHE A 99 16.50 5.70 -12.47
CA PHE A 99 15.70 6.77 -11.89
C PHE A 99 14.22 6.40 -11.75
N ILE A 100 13.62 5.78 -12.77
CA ILE A 100 12.24 5.29 -12.69
C ILE A 100 12.12 4.20 -11.61
N SER A 101 13.11 3.31 -11.49
CA SER A 101 13.15 2.30 -10.43
C SER A 101 13.24 2.93 -9.02
N MET A 102 13.90 4.08 -8.87
CA MET A 102 13.90 4.84 -7.62
C MET A 102 12.49 5.36 -7.31
N ILE A 103 11.79 5.89 -8.30
CA ILE A 103 10.40 6.35 -8.13
C ILE A 103 9.49 5.20 -7.69
N PHE A 104 9.62 4.02 -8.31
CA PHE A 104 8.86 2.84 -7.88
C PHE A 104 9.17 2.46 -6.43
N SER A 105 10.44 2.49 -6.04
CA SER A 105 10.86 2.19 -4.65
C SER A 105 10.21 3.15 -3.66
N VAL A 106 10.24 4.46 -3.95
CA VAL A 106 9.61 5.50 -3.12
C VAL A 106 8.10 5.28 -3.00
N LEU A 107 7.40 5.06 -4.12
CA LEU A 107 5.94 4.84 -4.12
C LEU A 107 5.56 3.58 -3.32
N LEU A 108 6.30 2.48 -3.51
CA LEU A 108 6.05 1.24 -2.78
C LEU A 108 6.25 1.42 -1.27
N MET A 109 7.29 2.13 -0.85
CA MET A 109 7.51 2.43 0.57
C MET A 109 6.39 3.28 1.16
N LEU A 110 5.95 4.33 0.47
CA LEU A 110 4.90 5.22 0.96
C LEU A 110 3.53 4.52 1.10
N MET A 111 3.23 3.57 0.22
CA MET A 111 1.95 2.86 0.22
C MET A 111 1.94 1.65 1.14
N PHE A 112 2.97 0.81 1.07
CA PHE A 112 2.98 -0.53 1.68
C PHE A 112 3.87 -0.63 2.92
N GLY A 113 4.67 0.39 3.25
CA GLY A 113 5.69 0.29 4.30
C GLY A 113 5.16 -0.03 5.72
N TRP A 114 3.87 0.19 5.99
CA TRP A 114 3.29 0.00 7.33
C TRP A 114 2.83 -1.44 7.64
N GLN A 115 2.47 -2.24 6.62
CA GLN A 115 1.68 -3.50 6.73
C GLN A 115 2.42 -4.72 7.36
N GLY A 116 3.63 -4.51 7.86
CA GLY A 116 4.36 -5.18 8.96
C GLY A 116 4.58 -6.68 9.15
N ALA A 117 3.85 -7.62 8.55
CA ALA A 117 4.26 -9.04 8.57
C ALA A 117 4.95 -9.44 7.25
N THR A 118 4.42 -8.93 6.14
CA THR A 118 5.04 -8.99 4.82
C THR A 118 5.96 -7.77 4.59
N CYS A 119 5.69 -6.64 5.25
CA CYS A 119 6.21 -5.35 4.78
C CYS A 119 7.49 -4.85 5.40
N ILE A 120 8.06 -5.55 6.39
CA ILE A 120 9.50 -5.37 6.60
C ILE A 120 10.25 -5.87 5.37
N ASP A 121 9.79 -6.95 4.72
CA ASP A 121 10.43 -7.45 3.51
C ASP A 121 10.14 -6.51 2.34
N GLU A 122 8.90 -6.00 2.18
CA GLU A 122 8.62 -5.03 1.11
C GLU A 122 9.30 -3.66 1.33
N TRP A 123 9.33 -3.12 2.56
CA TRP A 123 10.03 -1.87 2.84
C TRP A 123 11.55 -2.03 2.72
N THR A 124 12.15 -3.09 3.31
CA THR A 124 13.60 -3.32 3.20
C THR A 124 14.03 -3.58 1.76
N MET A 125 13.25 -4.36 1.01
CA MET A 125 13.50 -4.56 -0.42
C MET A 125 13.43 -3.23 -1.17
N ALA A 126 12.40 -2.40 -0.92
CA ALA A 126 12.26 -1.11 -1.59
C ALA A 126 13.37 -0.11 -1.19
N ALA A 127 13.78 -0.08 0.08
CA ALA A 127 14.91 0.75 0.55
C ALA A 127 16.23 0.32 -0.11
N CYS A 128 16.52 -0.99 -0.14
CA CYS A 128 17.67 -1.52 -0.87
C CYS A 128 17.60 -1.19 -2.36
N ASN A 129 16.43 -1.34 -2.99
CA ASN A 129 16.23 -1.00 -4.40
C ASN A 129 16.39 0.50 -4.66
N LEU A 130 16.02 1.37 -3.71
CA LEU A 130 16.23 2.80 -3.82
C LEU A 130 17.74 3.13 -3.82
N ALA A 131 18.50 2.54 -2.90
CA ALA A 131 19.96 2.71 -2.83
C ALA A 131 20.67 2.12 -4.07
N MET A 132 20.26 0.95 -4.54
CA MET A 132 20.79 0.33 -5.77
C MET A 132 20.47 1.19 -7.00
N GLY A 133 19.22 1.66 -7.11
CA GLY A 133 18.77 2.56 -8.17
C GLY A 133 19.56 3.88 -8.17
N ALA A 134 19.75 4.50 -7.01
CA ALA A 134 20.56 5.71 -6.85
C ALA A 134 22.01 5.48 -7.28
N THR A 135 22.60 4.34 -6.92
CA THR A 135 23.97 3.99 -7.30
C THR A 135 24.10 3.82 -8.82
N ILE A 136 23.17 3.09 -9.45
CA ILE A 136 23.15 2.94 -10.92
C ILE A 136 22.90 4.29 -11.61
N PHE A 137 22.00 5.11 -11.07
CA PHE A 137 21.69 6.44 -11.62
C PHE A 137 22.91 7.36 -11.62
N LEU A 138 23.75 7.32 -10.58
CA LEU A 138 24.96 8.14 -10.46
C LEU A 138 26.15 7.57 -11.23
N CYS A 139 26.40 6.26 -11.12
CA CYS A 139 27.59 5.63 -11.69
C CYS A 139 27.40 5.11 -13.11
N GLY A 140 26.16 4.89 -13.54
CA GLY A 140 25.87 4.11 -14.75
C GLY A 140 26.29 2.66 -14.60
N SER A 141 26.42 1.97 -15.74
CA SER A 141 26.94 0.60 -15.83
C SER A 141 27.22 0.27 -17.31
N PRO A 142 28.34 0.77 -17.87
CA PRO A 142 28.66 0.71 -19.32
C PRO A 142 29.03 -0.68 -19.84
N HIS A 143 29.41 -1.60 -18.96
CA HIS A 143 29.88 -2.93 -19.35
C HIS A 143 28.70 -3.84 -19.67
N TYR A 144 28.84 -4.61 -20.75
CA TYR A 144 27.78 -5.50 -21.25
C TYR A 144 26.41 -4.80 -21.33
N ALA A 145 26.41 -3.54 -21.78
CA ALA A 145 25.23 -2.69 -21.86
C ALA A 145 24.89 -2.38 -23.32
N VAL A 146 23.60 -2.45 -23.67
CA VAL A 146 23.11 -2.03 -24.99
C VAL A 146 23.40 -0.56 -25.25
N ASP A 147 23.42 0.29 -24.22
CA ASP A 147 23.84 1.69 -24.30
C ASP A 147 25.20 1.86 -25.00
N ASN A 148 26.14 0.96 -24.73
CA ASN A 148 27.49 1.00 -25.31
C ASN A 148 27.48 0.54 -26.78
N ILE A 149 26.62 -0.43 -27.10
CA ILE A 149 26.41 -0.88 -28.49
C ILE A 149 25.80 0.27 -29.32
N ILE A 150 24.81 0.97 -28.77
CA ILE A 150 24.18 2.14 -29.41
C ILE A 150 25.24 3.23 -29.64
N LEU A 151 26.05 3.54 -28.63
CA LEU A 151 27.09 4.57 -28.75
C LEU A 151 28.15 4.22 -29.82
N ARG A 152 28.53 2.93 -29.94
CA ARG A 152 29.45 2.46 -30.98
C ARG A 152 28.86 2.57 -32.38
N LYS A 153 27.56 2.28 -32.54
CA LYS A 153 26.86 2.38 -33.84
C LYS A 153 26.54 3.82 -34.23
N HIS A 154 26.27 4.68 -33.25
CA HIS A 154 25.91 6.09 -33.47
C HIS A 154 26.78 7.01 -32.60
N PRO A 155 28.05 7.26 -32.98
CA PRO A 155 28.98 8.08 -32.18
C PRO A 155 28.50 9.52 -31.94
N SER A 156 27.62 10.05 -32.80
CA SER A 156 27.02 11.38 -32.63
C SER A 156 26.23 11.53 -31.32
N TRP A 157 25.77 10.42 -30.73
CA TRP A 157 25.02 10.42 -29.47
C TRP A 157 25.89 10.76 -28.26
N GLU A 158 27.21 10.69 -28.38
CA GLU A 158 28.15 11.16 -27.34
C GLU A 158 27.95 12.65 -27.02
N LYS A 159 27.64 13.44 -28.06
CA LYS A 159 27.41 14.89 -27.94
C LYS A 159 25.98 15.21 -27.46
N SER A 160 25.08 14.24 -27.46
CA SER A 160 23.69 14.45 -27.06
C SER A 160 23.58 14.58 -25.55
N TRP A 161 23.09 15.74 -25.10
CA TRP A 161 22.86 15.98 -23.67
C TRP A 161 21.85 14.97 -23.09
N LEU A 162 20.81 14.61 -23.87
CA LEU A 162 19.80 13.62 -23.48
C LEU A 162 20.41 12.24 -23.26
N PHE A 163 21.25 11.77 -24.18
CA PHE A 163 21.86 10.45 -24.05
C PHE A 163 22.80 10.37 -22.84
N ARG A 164 23.49 11.47 -22.50
CA ARG A 164 24.35 11.52 -21.30
C ARG A 164 23.57 11.45 -19.98
N TRP A 165 22.32 11.91 -19.96
CA TRP A 165 21.42 11.76 -18.80
C TRP A 165 20.68 10.43 -18.77
N CYS A 166 20.27 9.91 -19.94
CA CYS A 166 19.49 8.68 -20.03
C CYS A 166 20.36 7.42 -20.03
N GLY A 167 21.50 7.44 -20.72
CA GLY A 167 22.39 6.30 -20.91
C GLY A 167 23.38 6.10 -19.76
N GLY A 168 23.69 4.85 -19.46
CA GLY A 168 24.69 4.47 -18.46
C GLY A 168 26.11 4.35 -18.99
N SER A 169 26.34 4.66 -20.27
CA SER A 169 27.62 4.44 -20.94
C SER A 169 28.63 5.58 -20.81
N LEU A 170 28.15 6.80 -20.57
CA LEU A 170 28.98 8.00 -20.45
C LEU A 170 28.88 8.58 -19.03
N PRO A 171 29.88 9.40 -18.62
CA PRO A 171 29.76 10.21 -17.42
C PRO A 171 28.57 11.16 -17.52
N VAL A 172 27.96 11.44 -16.36
CA VAL A 172 26.92 12.47 -16.21
C VAL A 172 27.46 13.78 -16.80
N PRO A 173 26.66 14.58 -17.53
CA PRO A 173 27.12 15.82 -18.16
C PRO A 173 27.26 16.96 -17.13
N LEU A 174 28.07 16.74 -16.10
CA LEU A 174 28.38 17.68 -15.02
C LEU A 174 29.90 17.77 -14.85
N ASN A 175 30.38 18.89 -14.31
CA ASN A 175 31.75 18.99 -13.80
C ASN A 175 31.89 18.23 -12.47
N ASP A 176 33.13 18.07 -12.00
CA ASP A 176 33.43 17.30 -10.79
C ASP A 176 32.68 17.84 -9.55
N ASP A 177 32.63 19.16 -9.37
CA ASP A 177 31.89 19.80 -8.28
C ASP A 177 30.38 19.55 -8.38
N GLY A 178 29.81 19.64 -9.58
CA GLY A 178 28.40 19.38 -9.84
C GLY A 178 28.05 17.92 -9.61
N TYR A 179 28.90 17.00 -10.03
CA TYR A 179 28.74 15.57 -9.78
C TYR A 179 28.80 15.26 -8.28
N LYS A 180 29.78 15.83 -7.56
CA LYS A 180 29.90 15.69 -6.11
C LYS A 180 28.65 16.19 -5.38
N LYS A 181 28.12 17.36 -5.77
CA LYS A 181 26.87 17.89 -5.21
C LYS A 181 25.70 16.95 -5.49
N LEU A 182 25.53 16.49 -6.73
CA LEU A 182 24.47 15.55 -7.09
C LEU A 182 24.55 14.26 -6.27
N ALA A 183 25.74 13.69 -6.13
CA ALA A 183 25.96 12.47 -5.35
C ALA A 183 25.62 12.67 -3.87
N LEU A 184 26.04 13.78 -3.26
CA LEU A 184 25.73 14.10 -1.87
C LEU A 184 24.24 14.38 -1.64
N TRP A 185 23.58 15.09 -2.56
CA TRP A 185 22.12 15.30 -2.49
C TRP A 185 21.35 13.99 -2.67
N THR A 186 21.80 13.12 -3.56
CA THR A 186 21.19 11.80 -3.74
C THR A 186 21.36 10.95 -2.47
N LEU A 187 22.55 10.94 -1.88
CA LEU A 187 22.80 10.25 -0.60
C LEU A 187 21.90 10.81 0.51
N LEU A 188 21.85 12.14 0.66
CA LEU A 188 21.01 12.79 1.67
C LEU A 188 19.55 12.39 1.48
N PHE A 189 19.05 12.42 0.24
CA PHE A 189 17.69 11.99 -0.08
C PHE A 189 17.44 10.54 0.32
N VAL A 190 18.28 9.58 -0.11
CA VAL A 190 18.12 8.15 0.21
C VAL A 190 18.14 7.93 1.72
N VAL A 191 19.11 8.51 2.43
CA VAL A 191 19.26 8.36 3.88
C VAL A 191 18.07 8.96 4.63
N VAL A 192 17.69 10.21 4.32
CA VAL A 192 16.57 10.88 4.99
C VAL A 192 15.26 10.16 4.70
N PHE A 193 15.05 9.70 3.47
CA PHE A 193 13.82 9.01 3.08
C PHE A 193 13.71 7.62 3.74
N ASP A 194 14.75 6.79 3.63
CA ASP A 194 14.74 5.44 4.19
C ASP A 194 14.67 5.51 5.73
N ILE A 195 15.58 6.23 6.37
CA ILE A 195 15.59 6.33 7.83
C ILE A 195 14.32 7.02 8.34
N GLY A 196 13.85 8.06 7.64
CA GLY A 196 12.64 8.80 8.02
C GLY A 196 11.38 7.93 7.93
N THR A 197 11.20 7.18 6.84
CA THR A 197 10.06 6.28 6.70
C THR A 197 10.13 5.10 7.66
N TYR A 198 11.31 4.51 7.87
CA TYR A 198 11.52 3.48 8.89
C TYR A 198 11.14 3.99 10.29
N HIS A 199 11.65 5.16 10.66
CA HIS A 199 11.37 5.80 11.93
C HIS A 199 9.86 6.05 12.11
N HIS A 200 9.19 6.52 11.07
CA HIS A 200 7.74 6.72 11.10
C HIS A 200 6.97 5.41 11.35
N TYR A 201 7.37 4.31 10.72
CA TYR A 201 6.65 3.03 10.82
C TYR A 201 7.00 2.18 12.05
N ARG A 202 8.20 2.34 12.63
CA ARG A 202 8.73 1.45 13.68
C ARG A 202 9.41 2.17 14.86
N GLY A 203 9.65 3.47 14.76
CA GLY A 203 10.50 4.17 15.70
C GLY A 203 11.95 3.65 15.63
N SER A 204 12.59 3.49 16.79
CA SER A 204 13.94 2.89 16.98
C SER A 204 15.11 3.61 16.32
N VAL A 205 14.90 4.84 15.86
CA VAL A 205 15.97 5.72 15.37
C VAL A 205 16.15 6.86 16.37
N VAL A 206 15.12 7.70 16.49
CA VAL A 206 15.09 8.83 17.44
C VAL A 206 14.19 8.52 18.65
N THR A 207 13.16 7.69 18.47
CA THR A 207 12.20 7.28 19.50
C THR A 207 12.39 5.81 19.86
N TRP A 208 11.82 5.39 20.98
CA TRP A 208 11.70 3.97 21.34
C TRP A 208 10.92 3.19 20.27
N PHE A 209 11.13 1.87 20.22
CA PHE A 209 10.35 1.01 19.35
C PHE A 209 8.85 1.15 19.63
N HIS A 210 8.09 1.41 18.58
CA HIS A 210 6.63 1.43 18.63
C HIS A 210 6.06 0.76 17.39
N SER A 211 4.83 0.24 17.50
CA SER A 211 4.05 -0.03 16.29
C SER A 211 3.74 1.31 15.63
N GLY A 212 3.90 1.41 14.32
CA GLY A 212 3.57 2.62 13.57
C GLY A 212 2.14 3.11 13.82
N PRO A 213 1.77 4.30 13.34
CA PRO A 213 0.45 4.89 13.59
C PRO A 213 -0.70 3.95 13.20
N VAL A 214 -0.47 3.11 12.20
CA VAL A 214 -1.36 2.00 11.86
C VAL A 214 -0.70 0.67 12.22
N SER A 215 -1.40 -0.13 13.03
CA SER A 215 -0.90 -1.41 13.50
C SER A 215 -1.14 -2.53 12.48
N PRO A 216 -0.11 -3.30 12.07
CA PRO A 216 -0.27 -4.44 11.18
C PRO A 216 -0.70 -5.73 11.93
N THR A 217 -0.75 -5.69 13.26
CA THR A 217 -1.01 -6.88 14.12
C THR A 217 -2.26 -6.74 14.98
N LYS A 218 -2.63 -5.51 15.33
CA LYS A 218 -3.85 -5.20 16.07
C LYS A 218 -4.89 -4.66 15.10
N HIS A 219 -5.96 -5.42 14.89
CA HIS A 219 -7.09 -4.93 14.12
C HIS A 219 -7.78 -3.80 14.86
N HIS A 220 -8.10 -2.72 14.14
CA HIS A 220 -8.82 -1.56 14.67
C HIS A 220 -9.95 -1.19 13.71
N ILE A 221 -11.09 -0.80 14.28
CA ILE A 221 -12.24 -0.32 13.51
C ILE A 221 -12.52 1.10 13.95
N SER A 222 -12.42 2.03 13.01
CA SER A 222 -12.96 3.36 13.18
C SER A 222 -14.46 3.33 12.91
N LEU A 223 -15.24 3.89 13.83
CA LEU A 223 -16.69 4.00 13.72
C LEU A 223 -17.08 5.47 13.59
N ASP A 224 -17.97 5.76 12.64
CA ASP A 224 -18.55 7.09 12.46
C ASP A 224 -20.04 7.01 12.06
N SER A 225 -20.70 8.16 11.99
CA SER A 225 -22.08 8.29 11.48
C SER A 225 -23.10 7.33 12.11
N GLY A 226 -22.97 7.03 13.40
CA GLY A 226 -23.91 6.18 14.14
C GLY A 226 -25.27 6.86 14.31
N VAL A 227 -26.33 6.19 13.89
CA VAL A 227 -27.72 6.65 13.93
C VAL A 227 -28.60 5.53 14.47
N LEU A 228 -29.48 5.89 15.40
CA LEU A 228 -30.59 5.04 15.80
C LEU A 228 -31.81 5.40 14.94
N ASN A 229 -32.25 4.48 14.10
CA ASN A 229 -33.39 4.71 13.21
C ASN A 229 -34.71 4.61 13.98
N ALA A 230 -35.75 5.25 13.45
CA ALA A 230 -37.07 5.30 14.08
C ALA A 230 -37.74 3.91 14.23
N ASP A 231 -37.35 2.95 13.40
CA ASP A 231 -37.78 1.55 13.47
C ASP A 231 -37.02 0.73 14.53
N GLY A 232 -36.05 1.34 15.22
CA GLY A 232 -35.19 0.70 16.21
C GLY A 232 -33.96 0.01 15.63
N SER A 233 -33.75 0.05 14.31
CA SER A 233 -32.52 -0.43 13.69
C SER A 233 -31.36 0.53 13.96
N VAL A 234 -30.14 0.00 13.92
CA VAL A 234 -28.94 0.79 14.22
C VAL A 234 -28.06 0.81 12.98
N SER A 235 -27.89 1.98 12.38
CA SER A 235 -26.99 2.17 11.25
C SER A 235 -25.73 2.87 11.71
N PHE A 236 -24.57 2.37 11.31
CA PHE A 236 -23.28 3.00 11.59
C PHE A 236 -22.33 2.75 10.43
N HIS A 237 -21.36 3.64 10.30
CA HIS A 237 -20.32 3.50 9.30
C HIS A 237 -19.04 2.98 9.97
N ALA A 238 -18.47 1.93 9.40
CA ALA A 238 -17.31 1.22 9.94
C ALA A 238 -16.18 1.17 8.92
N TYR A 239 -14.95 1.36 9.39
CA TYR A 239 -13.73 1.28 8.60
C TYR A 239 -12.68 0.44 9.33
N LEU A 240 -12.28 -0.69 8.74
CA LEU A 240 -11.19 -1.53 9.24
C LEU A 240 -9.85 -0.91 8.84
N ASP A 241 -9.38 0.02 9.66
CA ASP A 241 -8.26 0.92 9.38
C ASP A 241 -6.92 0.44 9.95
N ALA A 242 -6.88 -0.69 10.64
CA ALA A 242 -5.64 -1.37 11.02
C ALA A 242 -5.85 -2.88 11.12
N GLY A 243 -4.77 -3.65 11.08
CA GLY A 243 -4.79 -5.09 11.26
C GLY A 243 -3.92 -5.86 10.26
N THR A 244 -3.99 -7.18 10.35
CA THR A 244 -3.22 -8.09 9.49
C THR A 244 -3.94 -8.29 8.15
N PRO A 245 -3.35 -7.90 7.01
CA PRO A 245 -4.00 -8.00 5.69
C PRO A 245 -4.42 -9.42 5.29
N GLU A 246 -3.66 -10.43 5.72
CA GLU A 246 -3.89 -11.84 5.39
C GLU A 246 -4.98 -12.51 6.24
N ALA A 247 -5.42 -11.86 7.33
CA ALA A 247 -6.40 -12.42 8.26
C ALA A 247 -7.61 -11.50 8.41
N PRO A 248 -8.82 -11.98 8.08
CA PRO A 248 -10.04 -11.20 8.31
C PRO A 248 -10.22 -10.96 9.81
N MET A 249 -10.88 -9.85 10.14
CA MET A 249 -11.32 -9.55 11.49
C MET A 249 -12.82 -9.82 11.57
N SER A 250 -13.23 -10.55 12.60
CA SER A 250 -14.63 -10.90 12.85
C SER A 250 -15.18 -10.10 14.04
N ILE A 251 -16.26 -9.36 13.83
CA ILE A 251 -17.08 -8.76 14.87
C ILE A 251 -18.07 -9.83 15.33
N MET A 252 -17.93 -10.25 16.59
CA MET A 252 -18.67 -11.39 17.15
C MET A 252 -19.84 -10.98 18.03
N GLU A 253 -19.80 -9.78 18.60
CA GLU A 253 -20.90 -9.24 19.41
C GLU A 253 -21.10 -7.75 19.16
N ALA A 254 -22.35 -7.30 19.30
CA ALA A 254 -22.69 -5.89 19.37
C ALA A 254 -23.65 -5.64 20.54
N TRP A 255 -23.47 -4.52 21.22
CA TRP A 255 -24.27 -4.11 22.37
C TRP A 255 -24.74 -2.67 22.21
N LEU A 256 -26.00 -2.41 22.53
CA LEU A 256 -26.45 -1.06 22.85
C LEU A 256 -26.36 -0.82 24.35
N ILE A 257 -25.76 0.30 24.72
CA ILE A 257 -25.53 0.70 26.10
C ILE A 257 -26.14 2.09 26.29
N ASN A 258 -27.06 2.23 27.25
CA ASN A 258 -27.67 3.52 27.54
C ASN A 258 -26.71 4.43 28.34
N ARG A 259 -27.13 5.69 28.59
CA ARG A 259 -26.35 6.66 29.37
C ARG A 259 -25.94 6.16 30.77
N GLN A 260 -26.71 5.26 31.36
CA GLN A 260 -26.47 4.71 32.70
C GLN A 260 -25.50 3.53 32.70
N GLY A 261 -25.00 3.11 31.52
CA GLY A 261 -24.13 1.96 31.36
C GLY A 261 -24.88 0.62 31.33
N GLN A 262 -26.22 0.64 31.25
CA GLN A 262 -27.02 -0.58 31.16
C GLN A 262 -27.06 -1.07 29.71
N LYS A 263 -26.92 -2.39 29.56
CA LYS A 263 -27.00 -3.09 28.27
C LYS A 263 -28.47 -3.26 27.89
N ILE A 264 -28.93 -2.54 26.87
CA ILE A 264 -30.34 -2.50 26.45
C ILE A 264 -30.66 -3.42 25.26
N ALA A 265 -29.67 -3.73 24.42
CA ALA A 265 -29.80 -4.69 23.33
C ALA A 265 -28.48 -5.43 23.10
N HIS A 266 -28.58 -6.66 22.59
CA HIS A 266 -27.46 -7.55 22.31
C HIS A 266 -27.66 -8.28 21.00
N TRP A 267 -26.72 -8.13 20.06
CA TRP A 267 -26.60 -9.01 18.90
C TRP A 267 -25.46 -9.98 19.18
N ASP A 268 -25.81 -11.26 19.33
CA ASP A 268 -24.82 -12.32 19.44
C ASP A 268 -24.24 -12.67 18.07
N THR A 269 -23.25 -13.57 18.07
CA THR A 269 -22.55 -14.00 16.85
C THR A 269 -23.51 -14.62 15.83
N ALA A 270 -24.52 -15.38 16.26
CA ALA A 270 -25.47 -16.01 15.35
C ALA A 270 -26.36 -14.97 14.66
N MET A 271 -26.82 -13.97 15.41
CA MET A 271 -27.59 -12.85 14.87
C MET A 271 -26.76 -12.04 13.87
N LEU A 272 -25.52 -11.70 14.22
CA LEU A 272 -24.61 -10.96 13.33
C LEU A 272 -24.28 -11.73 12.04
N SER A 273 -24.13 -13.05 12.14
CA SER A 273 -23.87 -13.94 10.99
C SER A 273 -25.08 -14.06 10.05
N ALA A 274 -26.29 -13.81 10.57
CA ALA A 274 -27.54 -13.94 9.83
C ALA A 274 -27.98 -12.63 9.17
N ILE A 275 -27.24 -11.52 9.34
CA ILE A 275 -27.59 -10.22 8.74
C ILE A 275 -27.57 -10.35 7.21
N PRO A 276 -28.64 -9.92 6.52
CA PRO A 276 -28.68 -9.89 5.06
C PRO A 276 -27.53 -9.08 4.47
N VAL A 277 -26.94 -9.57 3.37
CA VAL A 277 -25.88 -8.85 2.64
C VAL A 277 -26.32 -7.46 2.18
N ALA A 278 -27.63 -7.25 1.97
CA ALA A 278 -28.22 -5.97 1.60
C ALA A 278 -28.04 -4.87 2.67
N ASP A 279 -27.86 -5.25 3.93
CA ASP A 279 -27.65 -4.32 5.06
C ASP A 279 -26.17 -3.89 5.18
N PHE A 280 -25.31 -4.35 4.28
CA PHE A 280 -23.91 -3.96 4.16
C PHE A 280 -23.69 -3.10 2.91
N LYS A 281 -23.82 -1.78 3.07
CA LYS A 281 -23.51 -0.83 2.01
C LYS A 281 -22.01 -0.52 2.03
N ASN A 282 -21.24 -1.32 1.29
CA ASN A 282 -19.79 -1.17 1.18
C ASN A 282 -19.40 0.00 0.26
N ASP A 283 -18.41 0.80 0.68
CA ASP A 283 -17.88 1.94 -0.08
C ASP A 283 -17.04 1.48 -1.29
N TYR A 284 -16.48 0.28 -1.21
CA TYR A 284 -15.59 -0.28 -2.23
C TYR A 284 -16.08 -1.65 -2.73
N ALA A 285 -15.74 -1.96 -3.99
CA ALA A 285 -16.16 -3.19 -4.64
C ALA A 285 -15.30 -4.42 -4.30
N TYR A 286 -14.20 -4.26 -3.55
CA TYR A 286 -13.15 -5.28 -3.38
C TYR A 286 -13.14 -5.85 -1.95
N ASN A 287 -12.36 -5.29 -1.02
CA ASN A 287 -12.39 -5.71 0.39
C ASN A 287 -13.67 -5.17 1.04
N LYS A 288 -14.45 -6.06 1.64
CA LYS A 288 -15.81 -5.75 2.12
C LYS A 288 -16.05 -6.24 3.54
N PHE A 289 -16.94 -5.55 4.23
CA PHE A 289 -17.67 -6.11 5.35
C PHE A 289 -18.80 -7.00 4.81
N LYS A 290 -18.94 -8.19 5.40
CA LYS A 290 -19.96 -9.18 5.01
C LYS A 290 -20.33 -10.07 6.21
N PRO A 291 -21.54 -10.66 6.21
CA PRO A 291 -21.85 -11.72 7.16
C PRO A 291 -20.93 -12.93 6.92
N ALA A 292 -20.52 -13.57 8.01
CA ALA A 292 -19.62 -14.72 8.02
C ALA A 292 -20.00 -15.69 9.15
N LEU A 293 -19.31 -16.83 9.24
CA LEU A 293 -19.60 -17.86 10.24
C LEU A 293 -19.46 -17.37 11.69
N TYR A 294 -18.56 -16.39 11.92
CA TYR A 294 -18.25 -15.84 13.23
C TYR A 294 -18.70 -14.38 13.35
N GLY A 295 -19.89 -14.06 12.85
CA GLY A 295 -20.50 -12.74 12.92
C GLY A 295 -20.29 -11.93 11.64
N ILE A 296 -19.70 -10.74 11.76
CA ILE A 296 -19.39 -9.89 10.60
C ILE A 296 -17.89 -9.92 10.34
N ASP A 297 -17.48 -10.39 9.16
CA ASP A 297 -16.08 -10.34 8.74
C ASP A 297 -15.78 -9.07 7.96
N GLY A 298 -14.60 -8.51 8.19
CA GLY A 298 -13.99 -7.45 7.38
C GLY A 298 -12.54 -7.78 7.06
N GLU A 299 -12.13 -7.45 5.84
CA GLU A 299 -10.73 -7.45 5.40
C GLU A 299 -10.13 -6.04 5.56
N VAL A 300 -8.83 -5.94 5.82
CA VAL A 300 -8.18 -4.62 6.05
C VAL A 300 -8.47 -3.66 4.90
N GLY A 301 -8.83 -2.43 5.22
CA GLY A 301 -9.28 -1.43 4.26
C GLY A 301 -10.76 -1.53 3.86
N ALA A 302 -11.51 -2.53 4.33
CA ALA A 302 -12.95 -2.61 4.17
C ALA A 302 -13.64 -1.44 4.87
N LYS A 303 -14.63 -0.86 4.20
CA LYS A 303 -15.33 0.33 4.65
C LYS A 303 -16.79 0.23 4.22
N ALA A 304 -17.72 0.36 5.16
CA ALA A 304 -19.14 0.16 4.89
C ALA A 304 -20.04 0.85 5.90
N THR A 305 -21.24 1.23 5.46
CA THR A 305 -22.38 1.43 6.35
C THR A 305 -23.03 0.09 6.62
N ILE A 306 -23.11 -0.29 7.89
CA ILE A 306 -23.72 -1.53 8.39
C ILE A 306 -24.98 -1.17 9.14
N THR A 307 -26.09 -1.86 8.84
CA THR A 307 -27.34 -1.72 9.57
C THR A 307 -27.63 -2.98 10.36
N LEU A 308 -27.76 -2.85 11.68
CA LEU A 308 -28.18 -3.93 12.57
C LEU A 308 -29.71 -3.93 12.70
N PRO A 309 -30.35 -5.11 12.69
CA PRO A 309 -31.80 -5.21 12.83
C PRO A 309 -32.25 -4.76 14.22
N ALA A 310 -33.45 -4.18 14.30
CA ALA A 310 -34.05 -3.77 15.55
C ALA A 310 -34.31 -4.98 16.47
N ILE A 311 -33.80 -4.92 17.71
CA ILE A 311 -34.13 -5.89 18.76
C ILE A 311 -35.08 -5.27 19.78
N VAL A 312 -34.82 -4.00 20.12
CA VAL A 312 -35.60 -3.22 21.08
C VAL A 312 -35.66 -1.78 20.59
N SER A 313 -36.80 -1.13 20.70
CA SER A 313 -36.92 0.32 20.51
C SER A 313 -36.54 1.01 21.83
N PRO A 314 -35.39 1.68 21.93
CA PRO A 314 -34.98 2.34 23.16
C PRO A 314 -35.93 3.50 23.51
N GLN A 315 -36.19 3.68 24.79
CA GLN A 315 -37.08 4.75 25.26
C GLN A 315 -36.34 6.09 25.27
N LYS A 316 -37.07 7.22 25.30
CA LYS A 316 -36.45 8.56 25.35
C LYS A 316 -35.47 8.74 26.51
N ASP A 317 -35.72 8.06 27.63
CA ASP A 317 -34.88 8.11 28.83
C ASP A 317 -33.56 7.33 28.69
N ASP A 318 -33.44 6.46 27.67
CA ASP A 318 -32.22 5.70 27.38
C ASP A 318 -31.19 6.50 26.57
N LEU A 319 -31.58 7.64 26.00
CA LEU A 319 -30.74 8.46 25.13
C LEU A 319 -29.74 9.33 25.95
N PRO A 320 -28.51 9.53 25.46
CA PRO A 320 -27.92 8.95 24.26
C PRO A 320 -27.51 7.50 24.46
N VAL A 321 -27.63 6.71 23.38
CA VAL A 321 -27.24 5.30 23.37
C VAL A 321 -25.88 5.16 22.69
N THR A 322 -25.04 4.28 23.21
CA THR A 322 -23.74 3.93 22.66
C THR A 322 -23.79 2.53 22.06
N LEU A 323 -23.39 2.40 20.80
CA LEU A 323 -23.12 1.11 20.19
C LEU A 323 -21.71 0.67 20.56
N ARG A 324 -21.56 -0.56 21.06
CA ARG A 324 -20.28 -1.19 21.36
C ARG A 324 -20.15 -2.50 20.59
N LEU A 325 -19.12 -2.62 19.75
CA LEU A 325 -18.79 -3.81 18.98
C LEU A 325 -17.62 -4.53 19.65
N ILE A 326 -17.62 -5.86 19.63
CA ILE A 326 -16.55 -6.69 20.18
C ILE A 326 -16.08 -7.66 19.11
N ASN A 327 -14.77 -7.71 18.88
CA ASN A 327 -14.18 -8.63 17.91
C ASN A 327 -13.80 -10.00 18.52
N SER A 328 -13.35 -10.91 17.67
CA SER A 328 -12.88 -12.25 18.06
C SER A 328 -11.70 -12.29 19.03
N ARG A 329 -11.02 -11.18 19.27
CA ARG A 329 -9.95 -11.04 20.27
C ARG A 329 -10.42 -10.33 21.55
N GLY A 330 -11.70 -10.03 21.68
CA GLY A 330 -12.27 -9.31 22.82
C GLY A 330 -11.93 -7.81 22.85
N THR A 331 -11.42 -7.25 21.75
CA THR A 331 -11.20 -5.80 21.61
C THR A 331 -12.52 -5.12 21.32
N ASP A 332 -12.78 -4.01 22.00
CA ASP A 332 -14.02 -3.26 21.84
C ASP A 332 -13.85 -1.94 21.08
N PHE A 333 -14.89 -1.62 20.29
CA PHE A 333 -15.01 -0.39 19.52
C PHE A 333 -16.38 0.23 19.81
N SER A 334 -16.45 1.55 20.04
CA SER A 334 -17.71 2.18 20.44
C SER A 334 -17.99 3.51 19.76
N ILE A 335 -19.26 3.80 19.53
CA ILE A 335 -19.75 5.07 19.00
C ILE A 335 -21.05 5.48 19.68
N THR A 336 -21.18 6.76 20.03
CA THR A 336 -22.46 7.33 20.49
C THR A 336 -23.37 7.56 19.29
N LEU A 337 -24.57 6.98 19.34
CA LEU A 337 -25.58 7.13 18.31
C LEU A 337 -26.26 8.50 18.42
N LYS A 338 -26.53 9.10 17.26
CA LYS A 338 -27.30 10.33 17.13
C LYS A 338 -28.79 10.07 17.06
#